data_AF-R7RWZ7-F1
#
_entry.id   AF-R7RWZ7-F1
#
_cell.length_a   1.000
_cell.length_b   1.000
_cell.length_c   1.000
_cell.angle_alpha   90.00
_cell.angle_beta   90.00
_cell.angle_gamma   90.00
#
_symmetry.space_group_name_H-M   'P 1'
#
loop_
_entity.id
_entity.type
_entity.pdbx_description
1 polymer ?
#
loop_
_entity_poly.entity_id
_entity_poly.type
_entity_poly.pdbx_seq_one_letter_code
_entity_poly.pdbx_strand_id
1 'polypeptide(L)'
;MGVNQSVWMANDSGQDIYIIAAPNPDWAIADIVTDVALIFVGLTELKAVFTAAELPATIASLRDLYEFVKITGTLLSGSFSVGTRPTEAALKVIEAVKKNSIPIAAGDHKNIKDENFLSMYLNASGIAGMLGASTVSVMVMSGDGKQVALYNTPPDDSWIATREQKIVRSKYGSIWQKDPGAGSVDWPISQA
;
A
#
# COMPACT_ATOMS: atom_id res chain seq x y z
N MET A 1 -7.54 4.88 30.33
CA MET A 1 -8.37 4.67 29.12
C MET A 1 -7.60 5.29 27.96
N GLY A 2 -7.00 4.48 27.09
CA GLY A 2 -6.20 4.99 25.98
C GLY A 2 -7.10 5.65 24.94
N VAL A 3 -6.73 6.83 24.47
CA VAL A 3 -7.43 7.51 23.37
C VAL A 3 -7.36 6.59 22.16
N ASN A 4 -8.51 6.22 21.59
CA ASN A 4 -8.59 5.32 20.45
C ASN A 4 -8.15 6.10 19.20
N GLN A 5 -6.85 6.05 18.91
CA GLN A 5 -6.24 6.82 17.83
C GLN A 5 -6.80 6.39 16.48
N SER A 6 -7.22 7.35 15.66
CA SER A 6 -7.93 7.07 14.39
C SER A 6 -7.21 7.69 13.22
N VAL A 7 -6.64 6.84 12.35
CA VAL A 7 -5.98 7.28 11.12
C VAL A 7 -6.93 6.99 9.97
N TRP A 8 -7.49 8.02 9.36
CA TRP A 8 -8.41 7.85 8.23
C TRP A 8 -7.69 8.04 6.90
N MET A 9 -8.10 7.27 5.91
CA MET A 9 -7.71 7.47 4.52
C MET A 9 -8.97 7.72 3.70
N ALA A 10 -9.04 8.88 3.05
CA ALA A 10 -10.05 9.22 2.05
C ALA A 10 -9.51 9.02 0.64
N ASN A 11 -10.39 8.64 -0.28
CA ASN A 11 -10.04 8.41 -1.67
C ASN A 11 -10.77 9.39 -2.60
N ASP A 12 -10.08 10.43 -3.03
CA ASP A 12 -10.50 11.35 -4.08
C ASP A 12 -9.70 11.14 -5.38
N SER A 13 -9.07 9.97 -5.57
CA SER A 13 -8.20 9.70 -6.72
C SER A 13 -8.97 9.43 -8.02
N GLY A 14 -10.28 9.15 -7.94
CA GLY A 14 -11.10 8.77 -9.09
C GLY A 14 -11.04 7.30 -9.48
N GLN A 15 -10.28 6.49 -8.74
CA GLN A 15 -10.24 5.03 -8.85
C GLN A 15 -10.15 4.41 -7.44
N ASP A 16 -10.42 3.11 -7.31
CA ASP A 16 -10.23 2.41 -6.04
C ASP A 16 -8.76 2.44 -5.61
N ILE A 17 -8.53 2.50 -4.29
CA ILE A 17 -7.19 2.37 -3.70
C ILE A 17 -7.16 1.22 -2.70
N TYR A 18 -5.97 0.68 -2.50
CA TYR A 18 -5.71 -0.48 -1.67
C TYR A 18 -4.61 -0.13 -0.67
N ILE A 19 -4.92 -0.32 0.61
CA ILE A 19 -4.06 0.11 1.71
C ILE A 19 -3.53 -1.09 2.49
N ILE A 20 -2.25 -1.10 2.76
CA ILE A 20 -1.63 -1.98 3.75
C ILE A 20 -1.02 -1.09 4.84
N ALA A 21 -1.37 -1.36 6.10
CA ALA A 21 -0.81 -0.65 7.24
C ALA A 21 0.01 -1.60 8.14
N ALA A 22 1.14 -1.10 8.64
CA ALA A 22 2.09 -1.79 9.51
C ALA A 22 2.58 -0.86 10.63
N PRO A 23 3.11 -1.37 11.77
CA PRO A 23 3.70 -0.53 12.81
C PRO A 23 4.94 0.24 12.33
N ASN A 24 5.68 -0.33 11.39
CA ASN A 24 6.86 0.26 10.77
C ASN A 24 7.13 -0.44 9.42
N PRO A 25 8.01 0.10 8.54
CA PRO A 25 8.17 -0.43 7.19
C PRO A 25 8.98 -1.73 7.15
N ASP A 26 9.71 -2.05 8.22
CA ASP A 26 10.56 -3.25 8.30
C ASP A 26 9.80 -4.43 8.94
N TRP A 27 8.50 -4.23 9.23
CA TRP A 27 7.65 -5.26 9.80
C TRP A 27 7.43 -6.40 8.82
N ALA A 28 7.44 -7.63 9.35
CA ALA A 28 7.48 -8.85 8.57
C ALA A 28 6.22 -8.99 7.70
N ILE A 29 6.40 -9.22 6.41
CA ILE A 29 5.25 -9.37 5.50
C ILE A 29 4.40 -10.60 5.84
N ALA A 30 5.00 -11.62 6.47
CA ALA A 30 4.29 -12.81 6.95
C ALA A 30 3.29 -12.49 8.08
N ASP A 31 3.49 -11.39 8.80
CA ASP A 31 2.52 -10.91 9.80
C ASP A 31 1.45 -10.02 9.18
N ILE A 32 1.69 -9.51 7.97
CA ILE A 32 0.87 -8.53 7.25
C ILE A 32 -0.05 -9.18 6.21
N VAL A 33 0.36 -10.27 5.59
CA VAL A 33 -0.34 -10.87 4.46
C VAL A 33 -0.65 -12.32 4.79
N THR A 34 -1.93 -12.68 4.76
CA THR A 34 -2.36 -14.06 5.07
C THR A 34 -2.06 -15.03 3.92
N ASP A 35 -1.99 -14.53 2.67
CA ASP A 35 -1.74 -15.31 1.46
C ASP A 35 -0.42 -14.92 0.78
N VAL A 36 0.69 -14.98 1.53
CA VAL A 36 2.03 -14.59 1.02
C VAL A 36 2.46 -15.46 -0.16
N ALA A 37 1.93 -16.69 -0.25
CA ALA A 37 2.24 -17.63 -1.33
C ALA A 37 1.94 -17.05 -2.72
N LEU A 38 0.83 -16.33 -2.90
CA LEU A 38 0.49 -15.71 -4.18
C LEU A 38 1.48 -14.62 -4.60
N ILE A 39 1.97 -13.83 -3.63
CA ILE A 39 3.00 -12.81 -3.87
C ILE A 39 4.31 -13.50 -4.32
N PHE A 40 4.70 -14.59 -3.66
CA PHE A 40 5.90 -15.35 -4.02
C PHE A 40 5.80 -16.00 -5.41
N VAL A 41 4.63 -16.53 -5.78
CA VAL A 41 4.41 -17.08 -7.13
C VAL A 41 4.62 -16.01 -8.20
N GLY A 42 4.02 -14.83 -8.03
CA GLY A 42 4.23 -13.71 -8.95
C GLY A 42 5.69 -13.25 -9.04
N LEU A 43 6.41 -13.26 -7.91
CA LEU A 43 7.84 -12.96 -7.86
C LEU A 43 8.69 -13.97 -8.63
N THR A 44 8.43 -15.27 -8.49
CA THR A 44 9.16 -16.30 -9.26
C THR A 44 8.93 -16.12 -10.76
N GLU A 45 7.70 -15.82 -11.17
CA GLU A 45 7.37 -15.57 -12.58
C GLU A 45 8.08 -14.31 -13.11
N LEU A 46 8.14 -13.22 -12.33
CA LEU A 46 8.85 -11.99 -12.72
C LEU A 46 10.37 -12.20 -12.78
N LYS A 47 10.96 -12.88 -11.79
CA LYS A 47 12.42 -13.18 -11.78
C LYS A 47 12.86 -14.09 -12.92
N ALA A 48 11.96 -14.89 -13.48
CA ALA A 48 12.24 -15.68 -14.67
C ALA A 48 12.38 -14.81 -15.94
N VAL A 49 11.93 -13.55 -15.90
CA VAL A 49 11.90 -12.65 -17.05
C VAL A 49 12.83 -11.44 -16.88
N PHE A 50 13.06 -10.99 -15.65
CA PHE A 50 13.99 -9.91 -15.33
C PHE A 50 15.33 -10.44 -14.85
N THR A 51 16.41 -9.69 -15.10
CA THR A 51 17.68 -9.96 -14.44
C THR A 51 17.51 -9.72 -12.94
N ALA A 52 18.02 -10.64 -12.12
CA ALA A 52 17.83 -10.63 -10.65
C ALA A 52 18.35 -9.36 -9.93
N ALA A 53 19.01 -8.45 -10.64
CA ALA A 53 19.54 -7.20 -10.10
C ALA A 53 18.47 -6.12 -9.89
N GLU A 54 17.34 -6.18 -10.60
CA GLU A 54 16.30 -5.14 -10.54
C GLU A 54 15.19 -5.43 -9.53
N LEU A 55 15.01 -6.71 -9.15
CA LEU A 55 13.96 -7.14 -8.22
C LEU A 55 14.55 -7.45 -6.84
N PRO A 56 13.84 -7.13 -5.74
CA PRO A 56 14.25 -7.56 -4.40
C PRO A 56 14.55 -9.06 -4.34
N ALA A 57 15.68 -9.41 -3.74
CA ALA A 57 16.09 -10.81 -3.60
C ALA A 57 15.07 -11.62 -2.78
N THR A 58 14.46 -10.98 -1.78
CA THR A 58 13.44 -11.56 -0.90
C THR A 58 12.42 -10.47 -0.55
N ILE A 59 11.15 -10.85 -0.39
CA ILE A 59 10.13 -9.98 0.21
C ILE A 59 9.99 -10.41 1.67
N ALA A 60 10.69 -9.73 2.57
CA ALA A 60 10.67 -10.03 4.00
C ALA A 60 9.83 -9.01 4.79
N SER A 61 9.73 -7.78 4.29
CA SER A 61 9.11 -6.64 4.97
C SER A 61 8.07 -5.91 4.12
N LEU A 62 7.32 -4.99 4.73
CA LEU A 62 6.46 -4.05 4.01
C LEU A 62 7.26 -3.20 3.00
N ARG A 63 8.47 -2.78 3.36
CA ARG A 63 9.37 -2.03 2.46
C ARG A 63 9.74 -2.84 1.22
N ASP A 64 10.11 -4.10 1.38
CA ASP A 64 10.43 -4.97 0.24
C ASP A 64 9.21 -5.18 -0.66
N LEU A 65 8.02 -5.33 -0.06
CA LEU A 65 6.78 -5.42 -0.82
C LEU A 65 6.51 -4.12 -1.59
N TYR A 66 6.70 -2.96 -0.97
CA TYR A 66 6.56 -1.66 -1.63
C TYR A 66 7.49 -1.53 -2.84
N GLU A 67 8.79 -1.84 -2.68
CA GLU A 67 9.75 -1.76 -3.78
C GLU A 67 9.37 -2.71 -4.93
N PHE A 68 8.91 -3.90 -4.59
CA PHE A 68 8.44 -4.88 -5.56
C PHE A 68 7.18 -4.44 -6.31
N VAL A 69 6.18 -3.91 -5.61
CA VAL A 69 4.97 -3.34 -6.22
C VAL A 69 5.29 -2.15 -7.09
N LYS A 70 6.26 -1.30 -6.68
CA LYS A 70 6.70 -0.16 -7.48
C LYS A 70 7.26 -0.59 -8.84
N ILE A 71 8.15 -1.58 -8.85
CA ILE A 71 8.71 -2.16 -10.09
C ILE A 71 7.60 -2.76 -10.95
N THR A 72 6.68 -3.49 -10.33
CA THR A 72 5.49 -4.07 -10.98
C THR A 72 4.63 -2.98 -11.63
N GLY A 73 4.39 -1.87 -10.95
CA GLY A 73 3.67 -0.72 -11.47
C GLY A 73 4.37 -0.10 -12.68
N THR A 74 5.70 0.02 -12.66
CA THR A 74 6.47 0.52 -13.81
C THR A 74 6.31 -0.38 -15.05
N LEU A 75 6.23 -1.70 -14.86
CA LEU A 75 5.96 -2.65 -15.94
C LEU A 75 4.57 -2.44 -16.54
N LEU A 76 3.55 -2.29 -15.70
CA LEU A 76 2.17 -2.08 -16.12
C LEU A 76 1.94 -0.70 -16.75
N SER A 77 2.77 0.28 -16.44
CA SER A 77 2.77 1.60 -17.09
C SER A 77 3.33 1.56 -18.52
N GLY A 78 3.88 0.43 -18.98
CA GLY A 78 4.43 0.28 -20.33
C GLY A 78 5.80 0.94 -20.51
N SER A 79 6.48 1.26 -19.41
CA SER A 79 7.82 1.87 -19.44
C SER A 79 8.91 0.89 -19.88
N PHE A 80 8.61 -0.40 -19.95
CA PHE A 80 9.49 -1.44 -20.49
C PHE A 80 8.82 -2.15 -21.68
N SER A 81 9.55 -2.33 -22.78
CA SER A 81 9.14 -3.22 -23.88
C SER A 81 9.33 -4.67 -23.47
N VAL A 82 8.43 -5.16 -22.63
CA VAL A 82 8.42 -6.53 -22.15
C VAL A 82 7.30 -7.30 -22.83
N GLY A 83 7.52 -8.59 -23.12
CA GLY A 83 6.50 -9.45 -23.72
C GLY A 83 5.26 -9.62 -22.83
N THR A 84 4.26 -10.39 -23.25
CA THR A 84 2.98 -10.54 -22.51
C THR A 84 3.13 -11.23 -21.14
N ARG A 85 4.06 -12.18 -21.01
CA ARG A 85 4.25 -12.98 -19.78
C ARG A 85 4.62 -12.14 -18.54
N PRO A 86 5.60 -11.22 -18.57
CA PRO A 86 5.90 -10.37 -17.42
C PRO A 86 4.74 -9.42 -17.04
N THR A 87 3.91 -9.00 -17.99
CA THR A 87 2.67 -8.26 -17.68
C THR A 87 1.67 -9.11 -16.92
N GLU A 88 1.47 -10.38 -17.31
CA GLU A 88 0.60 -11.31 -16.59
C GLU A 88 1.09 -11.58 -15.16
N ALA A 89 2.40 -11.81 -15.00
CA ALA A 89 3.01 -12.00 -13.68
C ALA A 89 2.86 -10.75 -12.80
N ALA A 90 3.06 -9.57 -13.38
CA ALA A 90 2.84 -8.30 -12.71
C ALA A 90 1.39 -8.14 -12.23
N LEU A 91 0.41 -8.47 -13.08
CA LEU A 91 -1.00 -8.42 -12.71
C LEU A 91 -1.34 -9.36 -11.54
N LYS A 92 -0.81 -10.58 -11.52
CA LYS A 92 -1.02 -11.52 -10.40
C LYS A 92 -0.51 -10.96 -9.07
N VAL A 93 0.63 -10.25 -9.08
CA VAL A 93 1.15 -9.57 -7.89
C VAL A 93 0.19 -8.49 -7.42
N ILE A 94 -0.28 -7.62 -8.34
CA ILE A 94 -1.23 -6.57 -8.01
C ILE A 94 -2.53 -7.17 -7.44
N GLU A 95 -3.05 -8.23 -8.04
CA GLU A 95 -4.23 -8.95 -7.54
C GLU A 95 -4.00 -9.55 -6.15
N ALA A 96 -2.84 -10.14 -5.90
CA ALA A 96 -2.48 -10.67 -4.58
C ALA A 96 -2.42 -9.55 -3.52
N VAL A 97 -1.85 -8.40 -3.85
CA VAL A 97 -1.82 -7.22 -2.96
C VAL A 97 -3.25 -6.73 -2.71
N LYS A 98 -4.07 -6.57 -3.75
CA LYS A 98 -5.48 -6.14 -3.63
C LYS A 98 -6.29 -7.04 -2.70
N LYS A 99 -6.11 -8.37 -2.80
CA LYS A 99 -6.77 -9.36 -1.96
C LYS A 99 -6.39 -9.25 -0.48
N ASN A 100 -5.19 -8.78 -0.18
CA ASN A 100 -4.63 -8.68 1.17
C ASN A 100 -4.48 -7.22 1.64
N SER A 101 -5.31 -6.32 1.13
CA SER A 101 -5.29 -4.90 1.48
C SER A 101 -6.69 -4.44 1.93
N ILE A 102 -6.76 -3.29 2.59
CA ILE A 102 -8.00 -2.57 2.85
C ILE A 102 -8.42 -1.87 1.55
N PRO A 103 -9.54 -2.26 0.90
CA PRO A 103 -10.02 -1.55 -0.29
C PRO A 103 -10.77 -0.28 0.13
N ILE A 104 -10.54 0.83 -0.55
CA ILE A 104 -11.29 2.08 -0.38
C ILE A 104 -11.77 2.52 -1.76
N ALA A 105 -13.08 2.49 -1.98
CA ALA A 105 -13.66 2.89 -3.25
C ALA A 105 -13.46 4.39 -3.51
N ALA A 106 -13.50 4.80 -4.78
CA ALA A 106 -13.46 6.22 -5.11
C ALA A 106 -14.64 6.97 -4.46
N GLY A 107 -14.36 8.07 -3.78
CA GLY A 107 -15.34 8.86 -3.01
C GLY A 107 -15.64 8.34 -1.60
N ASP A 108 -14.94 7.29 -1.15
CA ASP A 108 -15.10 6.70 0.18
C ASP A 108 -13.89 6.97 1.09
N HIS A 109 -14.03 6.63 2.37
CA HIS A 109 -12.98 6.75 3.38
C HIS A 109 -13.06 5.61 4.41
N LYS A 110 -11.91 5.20 4.95
CA LYS A 110 -11.82 4.18 5.99
C LYS A 110 -10.81 4.54 7.07
N ASN A 111 -11.09 4.10 8.30
CA ASN A 111 -10.10 4.11 9.38
C ASN A 111 -9.16 2.92 9.16
N ILE A 112 -7.90 3.20 8.84
CA ILE A 112 -6.91 2.16 8.53
C ILE A 112 -6.31 1.51 9.78
N LYS A 113 -6.72 1.95 10.98
CA LYS A 113 -6.45 1.30 12.27
C LYS A 113 -7.65 0.54 12.83
N ASP A 114 -8.77 0.45 12.10
CA ASP A 114 -9.95 -0.29 12.56
C ASP A 114 -9.67 -1.80 12.61
N GLU A 115 -9.90 -2.41 13.78
CA GLU A 115 -9.60 -3.83 14.03
C GLU A 115 -10.27 -4.78 13.04
N ASN A 116 -11.49 -4.46 12.57
CA ASN A 116 -12.18 -5.34 11.63
C ASN A 116 -11.43 -5.40 10.30
N PHE A 117 -10.92 -4.26 9.83
CA PHE A 117 -10.12 -4.20 8.62
C PHE A 117 -8.72 -4.79 8.83
N LEU A 118 -8.09 -4.53 9.98
CA LEU A 118 -6.80 -5.13 10.34
C LEU A 118 -6.87 -6.67 10.33
N SER A 119 -7.95 -7.25 10.86
CA SER A 119 -8.14 -8.70 10.91
C SER A 119 -8.26 -9.40 9.55
N MET A 120 -8.48 -8.63 8.48
CA MET A 120 -8.55 -9.18 7.11
C MET A 120 -7.19 -9.58 6.57
N TYR A 121 -6.11 -8.95 7.04
CA TYR A 121 -4.76 -9.16 6.51
C TYR A 121 -3.73 -9.47 7.60
N LEU A 122 -3.94 -9.02 8.84
CA LEU A 122 -3.03 -9.29 9.96
C LEU A 122 -3.42 -10.56 10.73
N ASN A 123 -2.40 -11.26 11.22
CA ASN A 123 -2.57 -12.29 12.24
C ASN A 123 -2.86 -11.66 13.63
N ALA A 124 -3.26 -12.45 14.62
CA ALA A 124 -3.62 -11.94 15.94
C ALA A 124 -2.48 -11.15 16.63
N SER A 125 -1.23 -11.61 16.50
CA SER A 125 -0.05 -10.88 16.98
C SER A 125 0.14 -9.54 16.27
N GLY A 126 -0.19 -9.48 14.99
CA GLY A 126 -0.08 -8.28 14.19
C GLY A 126 -1.15 -7.23 14.48
N ILE A 127 -2.37 -7.66 14.79
CA ILE A 127 -3.40 -6.76 15.30
C ILE A 127 -2.92 -6.11 16.61
N ALA A 128 -2.40 -6.90 17.55
CA ALA A 128 -1.87 -6.37 18.81
C ALA A 128 -0.70 -5.39 18.60
N GLY A 129 0.21 -5.69 17.67
CA GLY A 129 1.30 -4.79 17.29
C GLY A 129 0.81 -3.46 16.73
N MET A 130 -0.22 -3.48 15.88
CA MET A 130 -0.81 -2.27 15.29
C MET A 130 -1.57 -1.40 16.30
N LEU A 131 -2.29 -2.00 17.24
CA LEU A 131 -3.04 -1.26 18.25
C LEU A 131 -2.12 -0.53 19.22
N GLY A 132 -0.94 -1.08 19.50
CA GLY A 132 0.09 -0.44 20.32
C GLY A 132 0.95 0.60 19.58
N ALA A 133 0.87 0.65 18.25
CA ALA A 133 1.73 1.51 17.44
C ALA A 133 1.27 2.98 17.47
N SER A 134 2.16 3.87 17.90
CA SER A 134 1.95 5.32 17.83
C SER A 134 2.04 5.81 16.39
N THR A 135 3.07 5.39 15.66
CA THR A 135 3.22 5.68 14.23
C THR A 135 2.87 4.43 13.45
N VAL A 136 2.22 4.59 12.31
CA VAL A 136 1.96 3.48 11.38
C VAL A 136 2.58 3.79 10.01
N SER A 137 3.21 2.79 9.40
CA SER A 137 3.61 2.83 8.00
C SER A 137 2.44 2.42 7.13
N VAL A 138 2.19 3.19 6.09
CA VAL A 138 1.06 3.02 5.18
C VAL A 138 1.60 2.87 3.77
N MET A 139 1.31 1.73 3.15
CA MET A 139 1.48 1.53 1.73
C MET A 139 0.13 1.77 1.04
N VAL A 140 0.10 2.64 0.04
CA VAL A 140 -1.10 3.00 -0.73
C VAL A 140 -0.87 2.67 -2.19
N MET A 141 -1.75 1.86 -2.77
CA MET A 141 -1.68 1.41 -4.16
C MET A 141 -2.95 1.76 -4.92
N SER A 142 -2.84 2.23 -6.16
CA SER A 142 -4.00 2.45 -7.05
C SER A 142 -4.59 1.12 -7.54
N GLY A 143 -5.85 1.13 -7.98
CA GLY A 143 -6.54 -0.09 -8.39
C GLY A 143 -5.95 -0.79 -9.61
N ASP A 144 -5.21 -0.06 -10.44
CA ASP A 144 -4.42 -0.57 -11.56
C ASP A 144 -2.97 -0.93 -11.19
N GLY A 145 -2.56 -0.71 -9.94
CA GLY A 145 -1.23 -1.01 -9.43
C GLY A 145 -0.12 -0.06 -9.91
N LYS A 146 -0.46 0.99 -10.68
CA LYS A 146 0.54 1.87 -11.29
C LYS A 146 1.02 2.98 -10.39
N GLN A 147 0.27 3.35 -9.35
CA GLN A 147 0.69 4.34 -8.37
C GLN A 147 0.89 3.63 -7.04
N VAL A 148 2.06 3.82 -6.43
CA VAL A 148 2.34 3.29 -5.10
C VAL A 148 3.13 4.29 -4.27
N ALA A 149 2.75 4.44 -3.00
CA ALA A 149 3.48 5.25 -2.03
C ALA A 149 3.64 4.47 -0.72
N LEU A 150 4.75 4.69 -0.03
CA LEU A 150 5.01 4.20 1.32
C LEU A 150 5.44 5.38 2.19
N TYR A 151 4.73 5.61 3.28
CA TYR A 151 5.04 6.70 4.21
C TYR A 151 4.64 6.34 5.63
N ASN A 152 5.14 7.12 6.60
CA ASN A 152 4.77 6.98 8.00
C ASN A 152 3.76 8.06 8.36
N THR A 153 2.75 7.70 9.14
CA THR A 153 1.77 8.62 9.70
C THR A 153 1.75 8.53 11.22
N PRO A 154 1.89 9.66 11.93
CA PRO A 154 1.60 9.75 13.36
C PRO A 154 0.15 9.33 13.71
N PRO A 155 -0.18 9.24 15.01
CA PRO A 155 -1.55 9.10 15.45
C PRO A 155 -2.45 10.21 14.93
N ASP A 156 -3.73 9.89 14.72
CA ASP A 156 -4.81 10.86 14.44
C ASP A 156 -4.65 11.68 13.15
N ASP A 157 -3.61 11.36 12.38
CA ASP A 157 -3.29 12.00 11.14
C ASP A 157 -4.07 11.34 9.99
N SER A 158 -5.14 11.99 9.52
CA SER A 158 -5.96 11.52 8.38
C SER A 158 -5.48 12.05 7.02
N TRP A 159 -5.58 11.25 5.95
CA TRP A 159 -5.01 11.55 4.63
C TRP A 159 -6.02 11.43 3.50
N ILE A 160 -5.73 12.06 2.37
CA ILE A 160 -6.54 12.04 1.15
C ILE A 160 -5.65 11.65 -0.02
N ALA A 161 -5.93 10.51 -0.66
CA ALA A 161 -5.37 10.18 -1.96
C ALA A 161 -6.11 11.00 -3.03
N THR A 162 -5.38 11.76 -3.86
CA THR A 162 -5.98 12.75 -4.76
C THR A 162 -5.75 12.44 -6.24
N ARG A 163 -6.53 13.07 -7.12
CA ARG A 163 -6.32 13.01 -8.59
C ARG A 163 -5.00 13.64 -9.04
N GLU A 164 -4.41 14.50 -8.20
CA GLU A 164 -3.15 15.20 -8.51
C GLU A 164 -1.91 14.33 -8.25
N GLN A 165 -2.07 12.99 -8.15
CA GLN A 165 -0.98 12.05 -7.91
C GLN A 165 -0.24 12.33 -6.59
N LYS A 166 -1.00 12.72 -5.58
CA LYS A 166 -0.50 13.02 -4.23
C LYS A 166 -1.39 12.40 -3.17
N ILE A 167 -0.79 12.16 -2.02
CA ILE A 167 -1.49 11.84 -0.79
C ILE A 167 -1.25 13.01 0.16
N VAL A 168 -2.29 13.75 0.48
CA VAL A 168 -2.19 14.99 1.26
C VAL A 168 -2.82 14.81 2.63
N ARG A 169 -2.28 15.47 3.66
CA ARG A 169 -2.93 15.51 4.97
C ARG A 169 -4.32 16.13 4.85
N SER A 170 -5.28 15.60 5.59
CA SER A 170 -6.57 16.24 5.83
C SER A 170 -6.43 17.25 6.97
N LYS A 171 -7.17 18.36 6.89
CA LYS A 171 -7.27 19.32 8.00
C LYS A 171 -7.89 18.63 9.22
N TYR A 172 -7.29 18.85 10.40
CA TYR A 172 -7.77 18.28 11.66
C TYR A 172 -9.28 18.50 11.86
N GLY A 173 -10.00 17.43 12.22
CA GLY A 173 -11.45 17.43 12.38
C GLY A 173 -12.25 17.30 11.07
N SER A 174 -11.59 17.10 9.92
CA SER A 174 -12.24 16.87 8.63
C SER A 174 -11.50 15.80 7.84
N ILE A 175 -12.24 14.98 7.08
CA ILE A 175 -11.61 13.95 6.23
C ILE A 175 -11.40 14.43 4.78
N TRP A 176 -12.27 15.30 4.26
CA TRP A 176 -12.27 15.72 2.85
C TRP A 176 -11.63 17.11 2.58
N GLN A 177 -11.18 17.84 3.60
CA GLN A 177 -10.50 19.13 3.38
C GLN A 177 -9.00 18.92 3.37
N LYS A 178 -8.34 19.22 2.25
CA LYS A 178 -6.89 19.12 2.08
C LYS A 178 -6.18 20.17 2.94
N ASP A 179 -5.08 19.78 3.60
CA ASP A 179 -4.11 20.67 4.24
C ASP A 179 -2.67 20.29 3.80
N PRO A 180 -2.25 20.69 2.59
CA PRO A 180 -0.92 20.34 2.09
C PRO A 180 0.22 20.91 2.93
N GLY A 181 -0.02 21.99 3.69
CA GLY A 181 0.96 22.60 4.58
C GLY A 181 1.28 21.73 5.79
N ALA A 182 0.32 20.89 6.22
CA ALA A 182 0.54 19.90 7.28
C ALA A 182 1.32 18.67 6.79
N GLY A 183 1.35 18.41 5.48
CA GLY A 183 2.11 17.30 4.89
C GLY A 183 1.55 16.79 3.57
N SER A 184 2.44 16.25 2.75
CA SER A 184 2.12 15.64 1.46
C SER A 184 3.14 14.56 1.13
N VAL A 185 2.68 13.52 0.45
CA VAL A 185 3.50 12.44 -0.12
C VAL A 185 3.24 12.39 -1.61
N ASP A 186 4.30 12.30 -2.39
CA ASP A 186 4.17 12.09 -3.83
C ASP A 186 3.67 10.67 -4.09
N TRP A 187 2.70 10.55 -4.98
CA TRP A 187 2.09 9.28 -5.36
C TRP A 187 1.97 9.20 -6.89
N PRO A 188 3.11 9.32 -7.59
CA PRO A 188 3.14 9.39 -9.05
C PRO A 188 2.75 8.06 -9.67
N ILE A 189 2.34 8.11 -10.94
CA ILE A 189 2.35 6.93 -11.79
C ILE A 189 3.80 6.44 -11.89
N SER A 190 4.04 5.19 -11.53
CA SER A 190 5.33 4.51 -11.66
C SER A 190 5.82 4.62 -13.09
N GLN A 191 7.02 5.19 -13.23
CA GLN A 191 7.76 5.34 -14.49
C GLN A 191 9.18 4.77 -14.28
N ALA A 192 9.83 4.35 -15.38
CA ALA A 192 11.21 3.87 -15.36
C ALA A 192 12.20 5.04 -15.26
#